data_AF-A0A930GYZ9-F1
#
_entry.id   AF-A0A930GYZ9-F1
#
_cell.length_a   1.000
_cell.length_b   1.000
_cell.length_c   1.000
_cell.angle_alpha   90.00
_cell.angle_beta   90.00
_cell.angle_gamma   90.00
#
_symmetry.space_group_name_H-M   'P 1'
#
loop_
_entity.id
_entity.type
_entity.pdbx_description
1 polymer ?
#
loop_
_entity_poly.entity_id
_entity_poly.type
_entity_poly.pdbx_seq_one_letter_code
_entity_poly.pdbx_strand_id
1 'polypeptide(L)'
;MEAFSSYESPLSGRYASPEMQKIFSPSFKFKTWRKLWIALAESEKELGLPITEEQIKELRENAENINYEEAKQREKEVRHDVMSHVYAYGLQCPKAKGIIHLGATSCYVGDNTDLITMREGLRLIRKKLLNCMNVLSDFAMKYRALPM
;
A
#
# COMPACT_ATOMS: atom_id res chain seq x y z
N MET A 1 11.29 -20.97 13.14
CA MET A 1 10.08 -21.19 13.96
C MET A 1 9.15 -22.08 13.16
N GLU A 2 8.66 -23.16 13.77
CA GLU A 2 7.69 -24.06 13.14
C GLU A 2 6.38 -23.31 12.89
N ALA A 3 5.67 -23.64 11.82
CA ALA A 3 4.25 -23.29 11.69
C ALA A 3 3.54 -23.77 12.97
N PHE A 4 2.66 -22.96 13.56
CA PHE A 4 1.99 -23.19 14.87
C PHE A 4 2.79 -22.84 16.15
N SER A 5 4.07 -22.48 16.06
CA SER A 5 4.86 -22.07 17.24
C SER A 5 4.86 -20.56 17.53
N SER A 6 4.27 -19.76 16.64
CA SER A 6 4.19 -18.29 16.75
C SER A 6 2.74 -17.80 16.78
N TYR A 7 2.51 -16.66 17.42
CA TYR A 7 1.22 -15.99 17.37
C TYR A 7 0.81 -15.68 15.93
N GLU A 8 -0.43 -15.99 15.60
CA GLU A 8 -1.08 -15.56 14.36
C GLU A 8 -2.34 -14.77 14.68
N SER A 9 -2.55 -13.66 13.97
CA SER A 9 -3.78 -12.91 14.13
C SER A 9 -4.94 -13.71 13.53
N PRO A 10 -6.01 -14.00 14.30
CA PRO A 10 -7.17 -14.71 13.76
C PRO A 10 -7.90 -13.88 12.69
N LEU A 11 -7.72 -12.56 12.68
CA LEU A 11 -8.21 -11.70 11.61
C LEU A 11 -7.55 -12.04 10.28
N SER A 12 -6.22 -12.18 10.22
CA SER A 12 -5.52 -12.54 8.98
C SER A 12 -5.59 -14.04 8.68
N GLY A 13 -5.58 -14.91 9.68
CA GLY A 13 -5.55 -16.36 9.47
C GLY A 13 -6.91 -16.98 9.12
N ARG A 14 -8.02 -16.39 9.57
CA ARG A 14 -9.35 -17.04 9.50
C ARG A 14 -10.49 -16.16 9.03
N TYR A 15 -10.58 -14.91 9.52
CA TYR A 15 -11.83 -14.15 9.42
C TYR A 15 -11.87 -13.12 8.29
N ALA A 16 -10.78 -12.39 8.05
CA ALA A 16 -10.76 -11.35 7.03
C ALA A 16 -10.68 -11.96 5.63
N SER A 17 -11.40 -11.38 4.67
CA SER A 17 -11.33 -11.86 3.28
C SER A 17 -9.98 -11.54 2.64
N PRO A 18 -9.52 -12.33 1.66
CA PRO A 18 -8.22 -12.12 1.00
C PRO A 18 -8.04 -10.71 0.43
N GLU A 19 -9.11 -10.06 -0.03
CA GLU A 19 -9.07 -8.70 -0.56
C GLU A 19 -8.73 -7.68 0.54
N MET A 20 -9.30 -7.83 1.74
CA MET A 20 -8.98 -6.96 2.86
C MET A 20 -7.54 -7.19 3.33
N GLN A 21 -7.12 -8.45 3.41
CA GLN A 21 -5.73 -8.78 3.77
C GLN A 21 -4.72 -8.19 2.79
N LYS A 22 -5.04 -8.22 1.48
CA LYS A 22 -4.20 -7.61 0.45
C LYS A 22 -4.05 -6.10 0.64
N ILE A 23 -5.13 -5.38 0.97
CA ILE A 23 -5.10 -3.92 1.21
C ILE A 23 -4.15 -3.57 2.36
N PHE A 24 -4.15 -4.35 3.44
CA PHE A 24 -3.29 -4.13 4.62
C PHE A 24 -1.94 -4.87 4.54
N SER A 25 -1.58 -5.43 3.39
CA SER A 25 -0.34 -6.18 3.24
C SER A 25 0.89 -5.28 3.12
N PRO A 26 2.08 -5.74 3.54
CA PRO A 26 3.33 -5.05 3.25
C PRO A 26 3.53 -4.78 1.76
N SER A 27 3.10 -5.71 0.90
CA SER A 27 3.19 -5.53 -0.55
C SER A 27 2.37 -4.33 -1.03
N PHE A 28 1.15 -4.15 -0.52
CA PHE A 28 0.34 -2.98 -0.84
C PHE A 28 0.99 -1.69 -0.34
N LYS A 29 1.49 -1.67 0.91
CA LYS A 29 2.22 -0.52 1.50
C LYS A 29 3.37 -0.08 0.60
N PHE A 30 4.32 -0.97 0.32
CA PHE A 30 5.56 -0.59 -0.35
C PHE A 30 5.40 -0.34 -1.87
N LYS A 31 4.43 -0.99 -2.53
CA LYS A 31 4.04 -0.63 -3.89
C LYS A 31 3.37 0.75 -3.94
N THR A 32 2.58 1.09 -2.92
CA THR A 32 1.99 2.44 -2.80
C THR A 32 3.07 3.49 -2.56
N TRP A 33 4.10 3.20 -1.76
CA TRP A 33 5.25 4.10 -1.60
C TRP A 33 5.94 4.41 -2.92
N ARG A 34 6.22 3.40 -3.75
CA ARG A 34 6.79 3.62 -5.09
C ARG A 34 5.89 4.44 -5.98
N LYS A 35 4.57 4.20 -5.97
CA LYS A 35 3.60 5.03 -6.69
C LYS A 35 3.62 6.49 -6.23
N LEU A 36 3.73 6.74 -4.92
CA LEU A 36 3.83 8.09 -4.37
C LEU A 36 5.14 8.78 -4.77
N TRP A 37 6.27 8.08 -4.77
CA TRP A 37 7.54 8.66 -5.23
C TRP A 37 7.55 8.94 -6.73
N ILE A 38 6.91 8.09 -7.55
CA ILE A 38 6.70 8.36 -8.97
C ILE A 38 5.86 9.62 -9.16
N ALA A 39 4.73 9.72 -8.47
CA ALA A 39 3.85 10.89 -8.52
C ALA A 39 4.55 12.18 -8.05
N LEU A 40 5.42 12.06 -7.04
CA LEU A 40 6.25 13.17 -6.57
C LEU A 40 7.21 13.64 -7.67
N ALA A 41 8.00 12.72 -8.22
CA ALA A 41 8.98 13.04 -9.26
C ALA A 41 8.33 13.63 -10.53
N GLU A 42 7.13 13.15 -10.89
CA GLU A 42 6.33 13.70 -11.98
C GLU A 42 5.87 15.11 -11.71
N SER A 43 5.30 15.35 -10.53
CA SER A 43 4.84 16.68 -10.12
C SER A 43 6.00 17.68 -10.04
N GLU A 44 7.13 17.26 -9.48
CA GLU A 44 8.35 18.05 -9.38
C GLU A 44 8.92 18.41 -10.77
N LYS A 45 8.91 17.47 -11.71
CA LYS A 45 9.28 17.72 -13.11
C LYS A 45 8.34 18.72 -13.77
N GLU A 46 7.03 18.55 -13.60
CA GLU A 46 6.01 19.47 -14.13
C GLU A 46 6.19 20.90 -13.59
N LEU A 47 6.67 21.03 -12.35
CA LEU A 47 6.98 22.31 -11.71
C LEU A 47 8.39 22.86 -12.06
N GLY A 48 9.15 22.16 -12.90
CA GLY A 48 10.43 22.66 -13.46
C GLY A 48 11.69 22.23 -12.72
N LEU A 49 11.62 21.28 -11.77
CA LEU A 49 12.83 20.69 -11.19
C LEU A 49 13.57 19.82 -12.23
N PRO A 50 14.90 19.70 -12.12
CA PRO A 50 15.74 18.99 -13.11
C PRO A 50 15.61 17.47 -12.99
N ILE A 51 14.42 16.96 -13.27
CA ILE A 51 14.06 15.54 -13.29
C ILE A 51 13.81 15.14 -14.74
N THR A 52 14.51 14.12 -15.21
CA THR A 52 14.41 13.65 -16.60
C THR A 52 13.28 12.63 -16.76
N GLU A 53 12.73 12.53 -17.96
CA GLU A 53 11.74 11.49 -18.29
C GLU A 53 12.34 10.08 -18.14
N GLU A 54 13.63 9.92 -18.41
CA GLU A 54 14.33 8.65 -18.26
C GLU A 54 14.36 8.17 -16.80
N GLN A 55 14.57 9.08 -15.85
CA GLN A 55 14.49 8.78 -14.42
C GLN A 55 13.10 8.32 -14.02
N ILE A 56 12.05 9.05 -14.43
CA ILE A 56 10.66 8.69 -14.12
C ILE A 56 10.29 7.33 -14.74
N LYS A 57 10.72 7.08 -15.98
CA LYS A 57 10.51 5.80 -16.65
C LYS A 57 11.16 4.64 -15.89
N GLU A 58 12.41 4.79 -15.45
CA GLU A 58 13.14 3.78 -14.66
C GLU A 58 12.41 3.46 -13.34
N LEU A 59 11.87 4.49 -12.67
CA LEU A 59 11.03 4.30 -11.49
C LEU A 59 9.80 3.46 -11.83
N ARG A 60 9.05 3.83 -12.88
CA ARG A 60 7.81 3.14 -13.29
C ARG A 60 8.05 1.67 -13.63
N GLU A 61 9.12 1.35 -14.36
CA GLU A 61 9.49 -0.03 -14.72
C GLU A 61 9.74 -0.91 -13.48
N ASN A 62 10.24 -0.31 -12.40
CA ASN A 62 10.50 -1.01 -11.15
C ASN A 62 9.41 -0.82 -10.09
N ALA A 63 8.27 -0.18 -10.39
CA ALA A 63 7.26 0.18 -9.38
C ALA A 63 6.69 -1.03 -8.62
N GLU A 64 6.57 -2.18 -9.29
CA GLU A 64 5.97 -3.40 -8.73
C GLU A 64 7.01 -4.43 -8.22
N ASN A 65 8.30 -4.22 -8.53
CA ASN A 65 9.41 -5.15 -8.24
C ASN A 65 10.12 -4.79 -6.93
N ILE A 66 9.52 -5.08 -5.78
CA ILE A 66 10.10 -4.71 -4.47
C ILE A 66 11.19 -5.70 -4.04
N ASN A 67 12.41 -5.20 -3.81
CA ASN A 67 13.55 -5.94 -3.27
C ASN A 67 13.55 -5.93 -1.73
N TYR A 68 12.67 -6.72 -1.12
CA TYR A 68 12.46 -6.74 0.34
C TYR A 68 13.69 -7.08 1.17
N GLU A 69 14.56 -7.99 0.70
CA GLU A 69 15.75 -8.38 1.44
C GLU A 69 16.75 -7.21 1.58
N GLU A 70 16.96 -6.44 0.51
CA GLU A 70 17.79 -5.23 0.53
C GLU A 70 17.23 -4.18 1.50
N ALA A 71 15.91 -3.96 1.47
CA ALA A 71 15.26 -3.03 2.38
C ALA A 71 15.41 -3.49 3.84
N LYS A 72 15.20 -4.79 4.12
CA LYS A 72 15.30 -5.36 5.47
C LYS A 72 16.73 -5.35 6.00
N GLN A 73 17.72 -5.60 5.15
CA GLN A 73 19.13 -5.50 5.52
C GLN A 73 19.46 -4.05 5.87
N ARG A 74 19.07 -3.11 5.00
CA ARG A 74 19.32 -1.69 5.23
C ARG A 74 18.63 -1.17 6.48
N GLU A 75 17.42 -1.62 6.78
CA GLU A 75 16.66 -1.21 7.96
C GLU A 75 17.36 -1.60 9.26
N LYS A 76 18.04 -2.76 9.30
CA LYS A 76 18.85 -3.15 10.46
C LYS A 76 20.00 -2.18 10.72
N GLU A 77 20.58 -1.61 9.67
CA GLU A 77 21.69 -0.66 9.75
C GLU A 77 21.21 0.73 10.16
N VAL A 78 20.19 1.25 9.47
CA VAL A 78 19.76 2.66 9.61
C VAL A 78 18.59 2.86 10.56
N ARG A 79 17.95 1.77 11.01
CA ARG A 79 16.80 1.76 11.92
C ARG A 79 15.64 2.66 11.46
N HIS A 80 15.44 2.73 10.15
CA HIS A 80 14.42 3.57 9.53
C HIS A 80 13.87 2.92 8.25
N ASP A 81 12.59 2.54 8.26
CA ASP A 81 11.95 1.79 7.17
C ASP A 81 11.88 2.59 5.85
N VAL A 82 11.42 3.84 5.89
CA VAL A 82 11.34 4.72 4.69
C VAL A 82 12.71 4.84 4.02
N MET A 83 13.75 5.23 4.77
CA MET A 83 15.09 5.41 4.20
C MET A 83 15.67 4.10 3.65
N SER A 84 15.29 2.97 4.23
CA SER A 84 15.67 1.65 3.73
C SER A 84 15.00 1.33 2.40
N HIS A 85 13.73 1.68 2.24
CA HIS A 85 13.01 1.51 0.98
C HIS A 85 13.43 2.52 -0.09
N VAL A 86 13.80 3.75 0.28
CA VAL A 86 14.43 4.73 -0.64
C VAL A 86 15.75 4.15 -1.17
N TYR A 87 16.61 3.65 -0.28
CA TYR A 87 17.88 3.03 -0.67
C TYR A 87 17.68 1.82 -1.58
N ALA A 88 16.81 0.88 -1.16
CA ALA A 88 16.54 -0.34 -1.90
C ALA A 88 15.97 -0.05 -3.30
N TYR A 89 15.08 0.94 -3.43
CA TYR A 89 14.55 1.34 -4.73
C TYR A 89 15.61 2.02 -5.60
N GLY A 90 16.48 2.84 -5.00
CA GLY A 90 17.63 3.45 -5.67
C GLY A 90 18.67 2.46 -6.18
N LEU A 91 18.78 1.26 -5.59
CA LEU A 91 19.60 0.17 -6.15
C LEU A 91 19.05 -0.37 -7.47
N GLN A 92 17.71 -0.39 -7.61
CA GLN A 92 17.04 -0.82 -8.84
C GLN A 92 16.91 0.31 -9.86
N CYS A 93 16.98 1.56 -9.41
CA CYS A 93 16.84 2.76 -10.23
C CYS A 93 18.08 3.67 -10.11
N PRO A 94 19.25 3.25 -10.62
CA PRO A 94 20.49 4.01 -10.47
C PRO A 94 20.44 5.41 -11.09
N LYS A 95 19.68 5.62 -12.17
CA LYS A 95 19.54 6.95 -12.80
C LYS A 95 18.66 7.86 -11.94
N ALA A 96 17.59 7.31 -11.36
CA ALA A 96 16.63 8.04 -10.54
C ALA A 96 17.00 8.13 -9.05
N LYS A 97 18.03 7.41 -8.59
CA LYS A 97 18.41 7.31 -7.16
C LYS A 97 18.50 8.65 -6.44
N GLY A 98 19.04 9.69 -7.10
CA GLY A 98 19.21 11.02 -6.51
C GLY A 98 17.93 11.84 -6.37
N ILE A 99 16.84 11.45 -7.05
CA ILE A 99 15.56 12.18 -7.05
C ILE A 99 14.44 11.43 -6.32
N ILE A 100 14.69 10.20 -5.86
CA ILE A 100 13.73 9.48 -5.02
C ILE A 100 13.58 10.22 -3.69
N HIS A 101 12.34 10.60 -3.37
CA HIS A 101 11.99 11.30 -2.12
C HIS A 101 12.57 12.71 -1.98
N LEU A 102 12.92 13.36 -3.10
CA LEU A 102 13.43 14.72 -3.11
C LEU A 102 12.45 15.68 -2.41
N GLY A 103 12.98 16.52 -1.51
CA GLY A 103 12.19 17.53 -0.78
C GLY A 103 11.12 17.01 0.20
N ALA A 104 10.84 15.71 0.21
CA ALA A 104 9.81 15.09 1.03
C ALA A 104 10.35 14.59 2.38
N THR A 105 9.44 14.34 3.32
CA THR A 105 9.72 13.71 4.62
C THR A 105 9.08 12.33 4.69
N SER A 106 9.48 11.49 5.65
CA SER A 106 8.95 10.14 5.82
C SER A 106 7.40 10.06 5.84
N CYS A 107 6.74 11.08 6.38
CA CYS A 107 5.28 11.14 6.45
C CYS A 107 4.62 11.31 5.05
N TYR A 108 5.35 11.81 4.04
CA TYR A 108 4.84 11.87 2.67
C TYR A 108 4.42 10.47 2.17
N VAL A 109 5.22 9.43 2.42
CA VAL A 109 4.85 8.07 2.00
C VAL A 109 4.10 7.31 3.09
N GLY A 110 4.40 7.53 4.37
CA GLY A 110 3.69 6.89 5.48
C GLY A 110 2.21 7.25 5.47
N ASP A 111 1.91 8.51 5.77
CA ASP A 111 0.55 8.99 6.03
C ASP A 111 -0.33 8.92 4.77
N ASN A 112 0.20 9.31 3.60
CA ASN A 112 -0.59 9.20 2.36
C ASN A 112 -0.90 7.74 2.00
N THR A 113 -0.01 6.79 2.32
CA THR A 113 -0.30 5.36 2.12
C THR A 113 -1.34 4.87 3.09
N ASP A 114 -1.31 5.33 4.34
CA ASP A 114 -2.33 4.98 5.33
C ASP A 114 -3.71 5.52 4.90
N LEU A 115 -3.78 6.77 4.44
CA LEU A 115 -5.01 7.34 3.88
C LEU A 115 -5.55 6.54 2.69
N ILE A 116 -4.68 6.14 1.76
CA ILE A 116 -5.06 5.29 0.62
C ILE A 116 -5.55 3.92 1.11
N THR A 117 -4.86 3.31 2.07
CA THR A 117 -5.21 2.01 2.65
C THR A 117 -6.58 2.06 3.33
N MET A 118 -6.82 3.09 4.16
CA MET A 118 -8.11 3.33 4.82
C MET A 118 -9.23 3.54 3.79
N ARG A 119 -8.99 4.33 2.75
CA ARG A 119 -9.96 4.56 1.67
C ARG A 119 -10.33 3.27 0.95
N GLU A 120 -9.36 2.45 0.56
CA GLU A 120 -9.63 1.17 -0.10
C GLU A 120 -10.34 0.19 0.83
N GLY A 121 -9.98 0.15 2.11
CA GLY A 121 -10.68 -0.63 3.13
C GLY A 121 -12.15 -0.23 3.27
N LEU A 122 -12.42 1.08 3.36
CA LEU A 122 -13.79 1.62 3.45
C LEU A 122 -14.61 1.34 2.18
N ARG A 123 -14.01 1.40 0.99
CA ARG A 123 -14.66 1.03 -0.27
C ARG A 123 -15.10 -0.43 -0.27
N LEU A 124 -14.24 -1.34 0.23
CA LEU A 124 -14.56 -2.75 0.36
C LEU A 124 -15.68 -3.00 1.38
N ILE A 125 -15.63 -2.34 2.54
CA ILE A 125 -16.67 -2.43 3.57
C ILE A 125 -18.00 -1.93 3.03
N ARG A 126 -18.03 -0.77 2.37
CA ARG A 126 -19.23 -0.20 1.75
C ARG A 126 -19.90 -1.18 0.80
N LYS A 127 -19.13 -1.85 -0.07
CA LYS A 127 -19.67 -2.87 -0.99
C LYS A 127 -20.35 -4.02 -0.23
N LYS A 128 -19.72 -4.53 0.83
CA LYS A 128 -20.29 -5.63 1.63
C LYS A 128 -21.52 -5.20 2.42
N LEU A 129 -21.52 -3.98 2.95
CA LEU A 129 -22.64 -3.41 3.69
C LEU A 129 -23.89 -3.30 2.79
N LEU A 130 -23.73 -2.77 1.58
CA LEU A 130 -24.85 -2.64 0.64
C LEU A 130 -25.46 -4.01 0.29
N ASN A 131 -24.64 -5.05 0.11
CA ASN A 131 -25.13 -6.41 -0.13
C ASN A 131 -25.91 -6.96 1.07
N CYS A 132 -25.41 -6.74 2.29
CA CYS A 132 -26.09 -7.17 3.51
C CYS A 132 -27.45 -6.46 3.66
N MET A 133 -27.48 -5.14 3.45
CA MET A 133 -28.72 -4.36 3.46
C MET A 133 -29.72 -4.87 2.43
N ASN A 134 -29.27 -5.21 1.22
CA ASN A 134 -30.14 -5.78 0.19
C ASN A 134 -30.76 -7.10 0.63
N VAL A 135 -29.96 -8.03 1.15
CA VAL A 135 -30.45 -9.35 1.63
C VAL A 135 -31.45 -9.19 2.76
N LEU A 136 -31.18 -8.29 3.71
CA LEU A 136 -32.08 -8.01 4.83
C LEU A 136 -33.37 -7.33 4.37
N SER A 137 -33.27 -6.40 3.41
CA SER A 137 -34.43 -5.75 2.80
C SER A 137 -35.33 -6.76 2.09
N ASP A 138 -34.74 -7.65 1.30
CA ASP A 138 -35.48 -8.71 0.60
C ASP A 138 -36.17 -9.67 1.60
N PHE A 139 -35.48 -10.04 2.68
CA PHE A 139 -36.05 -10.84 3.76
C PHE A 139 -37.24 -10.13 4.42
N ALA A 140 -37.08 -8.87 4.80
CA ALA A 140 -38.13 -8.08 5.44
C ALA A 140 -39.36 -7.94 4.53
N MET A 141 -39.15 -7.67 3.23
CA MET A 141 -40.24 -7.58 2.26
C MET A 141 -40.97 -8.91 2.06
N LYS A 142 -40.23 -10.03 2.04
CA LYS A 142 -40.81 -11.38 1.91
C LYS A 142 -41.70 -11.74 3.10
N TYR A 143 -41.27 -11.42 4.32
CA TYR A 143 -41.96 -11.81 5.55
C TYR A 143 -42.79 -10.69 6.18
N ARG A 144 -43.05 -9.59 5.45
CA ARG A 144 -43.76 -8.40 5.95
C ARG A 144 -45.14 -8.66 6.58
N ALA A 145 -45.78 -9.78 6.24
CA ALA A 145 -47.11 -10.15 6.72
C ALA A 145 -47.10 -11.37 7.64
N LEU A 146 -45.91 -11.90 7.99
CA LEU A 146 -45.80 -13.01 8.94
C LEU A 146 -45.97 -12.44 10.36
N PRO A 147 -46.97 -12.88 11.12
CA PRO A 147 -47.11 -12.48 12.53
C PRO A 147 -45.87 -12.92 13.32
N MET A 148 -45.44 -12.08 14.26
CA MET A 148 -44.34 -12.40 15.20
C MET A 148 -44.83 -13.22 16.39
#